data_AF-A0AAD7PJT7-F1
#
_entry.id   AF-A0AAD7PJT7-F1
#
_cell.length_a   1.000
_cell.length_b   1.000
_cell.length_c   1.000
_cell.angle_alpha   90.00
_cell.angle_beta   90.00
_cell.angle_gamma   90.00
#
_symmetry.space_group_name_H-M   'P 1'
#
loop_
_entity.id
_entity.type
_entity.pdbx_description
1 polymer ?
#
loop_
_entity_poly.entity_id
_entity_poly.type
_entity_poly.pdbx_seq_one_letter_code
_entity_poly.pdbx_strand_id
1 'polypeptide(L)'
;MQLQKMGFNGQFKDMSHDETAEQAGNMRSQLVLLWAIMLYELSMVEFKLGLPSWHECLGVTVEKFELAGVSPTDVAVMVKNHCSNNNAMEGLKHRYTTRSLVLQQQ
;
A
#
# COMPACT_ATOMS: atom_id res chain seq x y z
N MET A 1 -15.86 -6.15 -15.22
CA MET A 1 -14.53 -5.97 -14.60
C MET A 1 -14.11 -7.29 -13.97
N GLN A 2 -12.98 -7.86 -14.39
CA GLN A 2 -12.54 -9.17 -13.90
C GLN A 2 -11.68 -9.02 -12.64
N LEU A 3 -12.34 -9.05 -11.48
CA LEU A 3 -11.70 -9.17 -10.16
C LEU A 3 -10.97 -10.52 -10.00
N GLN A 4 -11.22 -11.46 -10.92
CA GLN A 4 -10.70 -12.82 -10.99
C GLN A 4 -9.17 -12.93 -11.12
N LYS A 5 -8.47 -11.83 -11.48
CA LYS A 5 -7.02 -11.82 -11.72
C LYS A 5 -6.17 -11.32 -10.53
N MET A 6 -6.79 -10.86 -9.44
CA MET A 6 -6.06 -10.25 -8.31
C MET A 6 -5.72 -11.24 -7.17
N GLY A 7 -5.72 -12.55 -7.40
CA GLY A 7 -5.35 -13.53 -6.35
C GLY A 7 -6.43 -13.77 -5.28
N PHE A 8 -7.64 -13.25 -5.46
CA PHE A 8 -8.81 -13.49 -4.61
C PHE A 8 -9.55 -14.78 -5.03
N ASN A 9 -8.80 -15.85 -5.32
CA ASN A 9 -9.33 -17.07 -5.95
C ASN A 9 -9.57 -18.20 -4.95
N GLY A 10 -9.27 -17.99 -3.67
CA GLY A 10 -9.53 -18.97 -2.64
C GLY A 10 -10.91 -18.76 -2.03
N GLN A 11 -11.73 -19.82 -2.04
CA GLN A 11 -12.74 -20.09 -1.01
C GLN A 11 -14.17 -19.56 -1.22
N PHE A 12 -14.77 -19.92 -2.36
CA PHE A 12 -16.23 -20.14 -2.41
C PHE A 12 -16.52 -21.64 -2.23
N LYS A 13 -16.19 -22.19 -1.07
CA LYS A 13 -16.53 -23.57 -0.70
C LYS A 13 -17.47 -23.50 0.50
N ASP A 14 -18.60 -24.21 0.44
CA ASP A 14 -19.51 -24.37 1.59
C ASP A 14 -18.69 -24.82 2.80
N MET A 15 -18.63 -23.96 3.82
CA MET A 15 -17.79 -24.11 5.01
C MET A 15 -18.65 -24.14 6.26
N SER A 16 -18.18 -24.86 7.29
CA SER A 16 -18.85 -24.93 8.59
C SER A 16 -18.91 -23.55 9.27
N HIS A 17 -19.77 -23.38 10.28
CA HIS A 17 -19.98 -22.08 10.94
C HIS A 17 -18.70 -21.46 11.54
N ASP A 18 -17.76 -22.28 12.00
CA ASP A 18 -16.49 -21.83 12.58
C ASP A 18 -15.50 -21.37 11.50
N GLU A 19 -15.36 -22.15 10.44
CA GLU A 19 -14.57 -21.81 9.24
C GLU A 19 -15.14 -20.56 8.52
N THR A 20 -16.46 -20.37 8.59
CA THR A 20 -17.14 -19.19 8.04
C THR A 20 -16.79 -17.91 8.81
N ALA A 21 -16.64 -17.99 10.13
CA ALA A 21 -16.28 -16.84 10.96
C ALA A 21 -14.81 -16.42 10.74
N GLU A 22 -13.90 -17.40 10.63
CA GLU A 22 -12.50 -17.16 10.28
C GLU A 22 -12.38 -16.58 8.86
N GLN A 23 -13.11 -17.14 7.89
CA GLN A 23 -13.17 -16.63 6.53
C GLN A 23 -13.71 -15.19 6.49
N ALA A 24 -14.76 -14.88 7.23
CA ALA A 24 -15.30 -13.52 7.34
C ALA A 24 -14.31 -12.56 8.02
N GLY A 25 -13.52 -13.03 9.00
CA GLY A 25 -12.39 -12.29 9.57
C GLY A 25 -11.34 -11.96 8.53
N ASN A 26 -10.86 -12.98 7.80
CA ASN A 26 -9.84 -12.83 6.76
C ASN A 26 -10.30 -11.90 5.62
N MET A 27 -11.54 -12.06 5.14
CA MET A 27 -12.12 -11.19 4.11
C MET A 27 -12.21 -9.73 4.58
N ARG A 28 -12.58 -9.49 5.86
CA ARG A 28 -12.60 -8.15 6.43
C ARG A 28 -11.20 -7.53 6.47
N SER A 29 -10.19 -8.25 6.94
CA SER A 29 -8.81 -7.75 6.96
C SER A 29 -8.29 -7.42 5.56
N GLN A 30 -8.63 -8.22 4.54
CA GLN A 30 -8.26 -7.94 3.16
C GLN A 30 -8.95 -6.69 2.58
N LEU A 31 -10.22 -6.46 2.92
CA LEU A 31 -10.92 -5.23 2.54
C LEU A 31 -10.31 -3.99 3.20
N VAL A 32 -9.96 -4.08 4.49
CA VAL A 32 -9.28 -2.99 5.22
C VAL A 32 -7.92 -2.70 4.59
N LEU A 33 -7.15 -3.73 4.23
CA LEU A 33 -5.87 -3.58 3.56
C LEU A 33 -6.00 -2.89 2.19
N LEU A 34 -6.95 -3.34 1.35
CA LEU A 34 -7.22 -2.72 0.05
C LEU A 34 -7.62 -1.25 0.19
N TRP A 35 -8.42 -0.92 1.21
CA TRP A 35 -8.79 0.45 1.50
C TRP A 35 -7.59 1.31 1.92
N ALA A 36 -6.70 0.79 2.76
CA ALA A 36 -5.47 1.47 3.15
C ALA A 36 -4.58 1.78 1.93
N ILE A 37 -4.42 0.81 1.02
CA ILE A 37 -3.66 1.01 -0.23
C ILE A 37 -4.30 2.10 -1.10
N MET A 38 -5.62 2.10 -1.27
CA MET A 38 -6.29 3.14 -2.07
C MET A 38 -6.12 4.54 -1.46
N LEU A 39 -6.20 4.69 -0.14
CA LEU A 39 -5.97 5.96 0.54
C LEU A 39 -4.53 6.43 0.40
N TYR A 40 -3.55 5.52 0.46
CA TYR A 40 -2.14 5.85 0.23
C TYR A 40 -1.88 6.38 -1.19
N GLU A 41 -2.46 5.72 -2.20
CA GLU A 41 -2.35 6.19 -3.59
C GLU A 41 -3.05 7.55 -3.77
N LEU A 42 -4.20 7.75 -3.12
CA LEU A 42 -4.90 9.02 -3.13
C LEU A 42 -4.06 10.14 -2.48
N SER A 43 -3.44 9.89 -1.33
CA SER A 43 -2.58 10.89 -0.65
C SER A 43 -1.41 11.31 -1.54
N MET A 44 -0.80 10.38 -2.29
CA MET A 44 0.27 10.71 -3.23
C MET A 44 -0.21 11.57 -4.41
N VAL A 45 -1.41 11.32 -4.92
CA VAL A 45 -2.02 12.12 -6.00
C VAL A 45 -2.40 13.51 -5.48
N GLU A 46 -3.04 13.60 -4.32
CA GLU A 46 -3.42 14.87 -3.68
C GLU A 46 -2.18 15.74 -3.41
N PHE A 47 -1.08 15.15 -2.92
CA PHE A 47 0.17 15.89 -2.72
C PHE A 47 0.71 16.46 -4.04
N LYS A 48 0.75 15.65 -5.10
CA LYS A 48 1.23 16.10 -6.42
C LYS A 48 0.34 17.19 -7.03
N LEU A 49 -0.95 17.22 -6.68
CA LEU A 49 -1.90 18.25 -7.09
C LEU A 49 -1.91 19.47 -6.16
N GLY A 50 -1.15 19.45 -5.05
CA GLY A 50 -1.11 20.53 -4.08
C GLY A 50 -2.36 20.65 -3.20
N LEU A 51 -3.17 19.59 -3.11
CA LEU A 51 -4.40 19.58 -2.31
C LEU A 51 -4.07 19.34 -0.82
N PRO A 52 -4.54 20.18 0.12
CA PRO A 52 -4.15 20.09 1.53
C PRO A 52 -4.65 18.83 2.24
N SER A 53 -5.64 18.12 1.67
CA SER A 53 -6.19 16.88 2.20
C SER A 53 -5.21 15.71 2.21
N TRP A 54 -4.10 15.80 1.46
CA TRP A 54 -3.12 14.70 1.35
C TRP A 54 -2.60 14.22 2.72
N HIS A 55 -2.43 15.14 3.68
CA HIS A 55 -1.91 14.83 5.00
C HIS A 55 -2.91 14.05 5.86
N GLU A 56 -4.19 14.42 5.79
CA GLU A 56 -5.27 13.69 6.45
C GLU A 56 -5.42 12.29 5.83
N CYS A 57 -5.40 12.21 4.49
CA CYS A 57 -5.49 10.95 3.77
C CYS A 57 -4.34 9.99 4.14
N LEU A 58 -3.11 10.50 4.26
CA LEU A 58 -1.95 9.73 4.73
C LEU A 58 -2.09 9.31 6.21
N GLY A 59 -2.65 10.17 7.08
CA GLY A 59 -2.94 9.82 8.47
C GLY A 59 -3.94 8.66 8.59
N VAL A 60 -5.07 8.75 7.89
CA VAL A 60 -6.10 7.69 7.87
C VAL A 60 -5.51 6.39 7.29
N THR A 61 -4.65 6.49 6.27
CA THR A 61 -3.96 5.34 5.68
C THR A 61 -3.16 4.55 6.73
N VAL A 62 -2.38 5.23 7.58
CA VAL A 62 -1.59 4.60 8.65
C VAL A 62 -2.49 3.83 9.61
N GLU A 63 -3.57 4.47 10.08
CA GLU A 63 -4.55 3.83 10.98
C GLU A 63 -5.18 2.57 10.35
N LYS A 64 -5.48 2.60 9.04
CA LYS A 64 -6.04 1.43 8.33
C LYS A 64 -5.03 0.30 8.17
N PHE A 65 -3.75 0.61 7.92
CA PHE A 65 -2.72 -0.43 7.85
C PHE A 65 -2.50 -1.12 9.20
N GLU A 66 -2.49 -0.36 10.29
CA GLU A 66 -2.42 -0.92 11.64
C GLU A 66 -3.63 -1.81 11.94
N LEU A 67 -4.84 -1.36 11.56
CA LEU A 67 -6.07 -2.16 11.69
C LEU A 67 -6.04 -3.45 10.86
N ALA A 68 -5.39 -3.43 9.69
CA ALA A 68 -5.17 -4.60 8.85
C ALA A 68 -4.08 -5.55 9.39
N GLY A 69 -3.40 -5.19 10.48
CA GLY A 69 -2.33 -5.98 11.08
C GLY A 69 -0.99 -5.89 10.34
N VAL A 70 -0.78 -4.84 9.54
CA VAL A 70 0.51 -4.59 8.90
C VAL A 70 1.56 -4.22 9.94
N SER A 71 2.78 -4.72 9.77
CA SER A 71 3.84 -4.48 10.74
C SER A 71 4.16 -2.97 10.84
N PRO A 72 4.43 -2.44 12.04
CA PRO A 72 4.79 -1.02 12.20
C PRO A 72 6.02 -0.63 11.37
N THR A 73 6.96 -1.55 11.17
CA THR A 73 8.15 -1.36 10.32
C THR A 73 7.76 -1.13 8.86
N ASP A 74 6.86 -1.94 8.32
CA ASP A 74 6.40 -1.81 6.93
C ASP A 74 5.62 -0.51 6.72
N VAL A 75 4.75 -0.15 7.68
CA VAL A 75 4.03 1.13 7.69
C VAL A 75 5.01 2.30 7.70
N ALA A 76 6.04 2.27 8.56
CA ALA A 76 7.06 3.31 8.63
C ALA A 76 7.85 3.46 7.32
N VAL A 77 8.21 2.34 6.67
CA VAL A 77 8.87 2.37 5.35
C VAL A 77 7.95 2.99 4.30
N MET A 78 6.67 2.65 4.31
CA MET A 78 5.70 3.20 3.37
C MET A 78 5.52 4.72 3.55
N VAL A 79 5.35 5.20 4.78
CA VAL A 79 5.29 6.63 5.10
C VAL A 79 6.58 7.33 4.66
N LYS A 80 7.75 6.75 4.92
CA LYS A 80 9.04 7.30 4.48
C LYS A 80 9.10 7.44 2.96
N ASN A 81 8.52 6.50 2.22
CA ASN A 81 8.50 6.48 0.75
C ASN A 81 7.46 7.42 0.12
N HIS A 82 6.56 8.02 0.90
CA HIS A 82 5.58 8.96 0.39
C HIS A 82 6.28 10.14 -0.31
N CYS A 83 5.74 10.58 -1.46
CA CYS A 83 6.35 11.60 -2.31
C CYS A 83 6.48 12.98 -1.66
N SER A 84 5.79 13.22 -0.55
CA SER A 84 5.95 14.42 0.28
C SER A 84 7.29 14.48 1.02
N ASN A 85 7.96 13.34 1.20
CA ASN A 85 9.25 13.31 1.85
C ASN A 85 10.37 13.50 0.82
N ASN A 86 11.22 14.50 1.02
CA ASN A 86 12.32 14.87 0.11
C ASN A 86 13.29 13.72 -0.24
N ASN A 87 13.36 12.68 0.57
CA ASN A 87 14.22 11.50 0.41
C ASN A 87 13.69 10.48 -0.63
N ALA A 88 12.42 10.53 -1.02
CA ALA A 88 11.88 9.67 -2.07
C ALA A 88 12.51 9.95 -3.46
N MET A 89 12.83 11.22 -3.76
CA MET A 89 13.53 11.60 -4.99
C MET A 89 15.01 11.19 -5.00
N GLU A 90 15.69 11.24 -3.85
CA GLU A 90 17.12 10.90 -3.75
C GLU A 90 17.39 9.41 -4.03
N GLY A 91 16.48 8.52 -3.61
CA GLY A 91 16.58 7.09 -3.93
C GLY A 91 16.39 6.77 -5.41
N LEU A 92 15.52 7.52 -6.11
CA LEU A 92 15.37 7.41 -7.57
C LEU A 92 16.60 7.93 -8.30
N LYS A 93 17.11 9.11 -7.93
CA LYS A 93 18.34 9.67 -8.49
C LYS A 93 19.52 8.70 -8.33
N HIS A 94 19.72 8.12 -7.15
CA HIS A 94 20.77 7.12 -6.91
C HIS A 94 20.64 5.90 -7.84
N ARG A 95 19.43 5.36 -8.05
CA ARG A 95 19.25 4.22 -8.95
C ARG A 95 19.55 4.57 -10.41
N TYR A 96 19.16 5.76 -10.88
CA TYR A 96 19.50 6.20 -12.24
C TYR A 96 21.00 6.45 -12.40
N THR A 97 21.64 7.09 -11.41
CA THR A 97 23.10 7.32 -11.41
C THR A 97 23.87 6.01 -11.44
N THR A 98 23.54 5.05 -10.56
CA THR A 98 24.21 3.74 -10.53
C THR A 98 24.00 2.95 -11.82
N ARG A 99 22.81 3.00 -12.42
CA ARG A 99 22.54 2.31 -13.70
C ARG A 99 23.29 2.93 -14.88
N SER A 100 23.41 4.27 -14.93
CA SER A 100 24.21 4.96 -15.96
C SER A 100 25.69 4.63 -15.86
N LEU A 101 26.25 4.54 -14.65
CA LEU A 101 27.67 4.20 -14.44
C LEU A 101 28.00 2.75 -14.85
N VAL A 102 27.07 1.81 -14.67
CA VAL A 102 27.23 0.42 -15.13
C VAL A 102 27.20 0.31 -16.65
N LEU A 103 26.39 1.14 -17.32
CA LEU A 103 26.30 1.18 -18.79
C LEU A 103 27.48 1.89 -19.47
N GLN A 104 28.24 2.72 -18.74
CA GLN A 104 29.45 3.38 -19.27
C GLN A 104 30.72 2.54 -19.13
N GLN A 105 30.64 1.35 -18.49
CA GLN A 105 31.76 0.41 -18.34
C GLN A 105 31.61 -0.88 -19.17
N GLN A 106 30.71 -0.88 -20.16
CA GLN A 106 30.57 -1.93 -21.20
C GLN A 106 30.76 -1.31 -22.57
#